data_AF-A0A1F5TM68-F1
#
_entry.id   AF-A0A1F5TM68-F1
#
_cell.length_a   1.000
_cell.length_b   1.000
_cell.length_c   1.000
_cell.angle_alpha   90.00
_cell.angle_beta   90.00
_cell.angle_gamma   90.00
#
_symmetry.space_group_name_H-M   'P 1'
#
loop_
_entity.id
_entity.type
_entity.pdbx_description
1 polymer ?
#
loop_
_entity_poly.entity_id
_entity_poly.type
_entity_poly.pdbx_seq_one_letter_code
_entity_poly.pdbx_strand_id
1 'polypeptide(L)'
;MNFNNENGSAKVVLIVLGVIFGGMLLLGVGIYAKINSLRSTSIQFETSLPVQYLDNQNMLSEFVNGFYEQVGVANLKSEKMDQILKDAVTGRYGEDGFSANGAFFAAVKEAYPDLAGLDVYDKIIDYVKAKRAEFKNFQTKLLSQLQAYDAWRQDGIVQSLIIEKVLGVPTDRLEARIGDTVYRGKEAREQMYKIVISGKTKDAFKSGEMGPLEVK
;
A
#
# COMPACT_ATOMS: atom_id res chain seq x y z
N MET A 1 -68.68 -43.06 8.11
CA MET A 1 -68.21 -41.70 8.42
C MET A 1 -66.89 -41.81 9.16
N ASN A 2 -65.78 -41.47 8.52
CA ASN A 2 -64.47 -41.37 9.17
C ASN A 2 -64.04 -39.90 9.14
N PHE A 3 -64.39 -39.17 10.20
CA PHE A 3 -63.79 -37.88 10.52
C PHE A 3 -62.82 -38.14 11.66
N ASN A 4 -61.55 -38.42 11.37
CA ASN A 4 -60.46 -38.41 12.36
C ASN A 4 -59.10 -38.55 11.65
N ASN A 5 -58.67 -37.52 10.92
CA ASN A 5 -57.24 -37.32 10.64
C ASN A 5 -56.82 -35.87 10.38
N GLU A 6 -57.70 -34.87 10.55
CA GLU A 6 -57.32 -33.47 10.30
C GLU A 6 -56.33 -32.93 11.34
N ASN A 7 -56.43 -33.38 12.60
CA ASN A 7 -55.55 -32.95 13.68
C ASN A 7 -54.13 -33.56 13.61
N GLY A 8 -53.97 -34.73 12.97
CA GLY A 8 -52.67 -35.37 12.77
C GLY A 8 -51.87 -34.67 11.68
N SER A 9 -52.51 -34.41 10.53
CA SER A 9 -51.91 -33.71 9.41
C SER A 9 -51.52 -32.26 9.75
N ALA A 10 -52.37 -31.52 10.49
CA ALA A 10 -52.06 -30.14 10.89
C ALA A 10 -50.83 -30.04 11.81
N LYS A 11 -50.67 -30.96 12.77
CA LYS A 11 -49.49 -31.01 13.66
C LYS A 11 -48.20 -31.34 12.90
N VAL A 12 -48.26 -32.28 11.95
CA VAL A 12 -47.11 -32.63 11.10
C VAL A 12 -46.69 -31.44 10.23
N VAL A 13 -47.65 -30.73 9.63
CA VAL A 13 -47.38 -29.52 8.83
C VAL A 13 -46.73 -28.42 9.67
N LEU A 14 -47.22 -28.17 10.89
CA LEU A 14 -46.62 -27.17 11.79
C LEU A 14 -45.19 -27.52 12.22
N ILE A 15 -44.90 -28.80 12.47
CA ILE A 15 -43.54 -29.26 12.78
C ILE A 15 -42.62 -29.04 11.58
N VAL A 16 -43.05 -29.40 10.37
CA VAL A 16 -42.27 -29.21 9.14
C VAL A 16 -42.00 -27.73 8.88
N LEU A 17 -43.02 -26.86 9.03
CA LEU A 17 -42.85 -25.41 8.90
C LEU A 17 -41.92 -24.85 9.98
N GLY A 18 -42.02 -25.33 11.22
CA GLY A 18 -41.13 -24.96 12.32
C GLY A 18 -39.67 -25.33 12.05
N VAL A 19 -39.43 -26.52 11.47
CA VAL A 19 -38.07 -26.97 11.08
C VAL A 19 -37.53 -26.14 9.92
N ILE A 20 -38.33 -25.85 8.89
CA ILE A 20 -37.91 -25.01 7.76
C ILE A 20 -37.60 -23.59 8.24
N PHE A 21 -38.48 -23.01 9.05
CA PHE A 21 -38.30 -21.67 9.59
C PHE A 21 -37.08 -21.61 10.51
N GLY A 22 -36.92 -22.57 11.42
CA GLY A 22 -35.74 -22.70 12.27
C GLY A 22 -34.45 -22.84 11.47
N GLY A 23 -34.46 -23.65 10.41
CA GLY A 23 -33.35 -23.80 9.48
C GLY A 23 -32.98 -22.50 8.77
N MET A 24 -33.96 -21.76 8.24
CA MET A 24 -33.73 -20.45 7.61
C MET A 24 -33.18 -19.42 8.61
N LEU A 25 -33.67 -19.44 9.85
CA LEU A 25 -33.22 -18.52 10.89
C LEU A 25 -31.75 -18.78 11.25
N LEU A 26 -31.36 -20.05 11.40
CA LEU A 26 -29.97 -20.45 11.62
C LEU A 26 -29.05 -20.05 10.46
N LEU A 27 -29.50 -20.25 9.22
CA LEU A 27 -28.76 -19.81 8.02
C LEU A 27 -28.60 -18.27 8.01
N GLY A 28 -29.67 -17.53 8.33
CA GLY A 28 -29.65 -16.07 8.41
C GLY A 28 -28.65 -15.54 9.45
N VAL A 29 -28.64 -16.14 10.64
CA VAL A 29 -27.67 -15.79 11.71
C VAL A 29 -26.25 -16.11 11.27
N GLY A 30 -26.01 -17.26 10.63
CA GLY A 30 -24.70 -17.64 10.12
C GLY A 30 -24.17 -16.66 9.06
N ILE A 31 -25.02 -16.24 8.12
CA ILE A 31 -24.67 -15.24 7.10
C ILE A 31 -24.39 -13.89 7.75
N TYR A 32 -25.23 -13.44 8.67
CA TYR A 32 -25.03 -12.18 9.39
C TYR A 32 -23.71 -12.16 10.16
N ALA A 33 -23.41 -13.23 10.90
CA ALA A 33 -22.15 -13.35 11.64
C ALA A 33 -20.94 -13.28 10.70
N LYS A 34 -21.00 -13.95 9.55
CA LYS A 34 -19.95 -13.90 8.52
C LYS A 34 -19.79 -12.50 7.93
N ILE A 35 -20.88 -11.82 7.56
CA ILE A 35 -20.84 -10.45 7.05
C ILE A 35 -20.21 -9.50 8.08
N ASN A 36 -20.59 -9.61 9.35
CA ASN A 36 -20.05 -8.75 10.40
C ASN A 36 -18.55 -9.00 10.65
N SER A 37 -18.12 -10.25 10.61
CA SER A 37 -16.70 -10.61 10.68
C SER A 37 -15.91 -10.03 9.51
N LEU A 38 -16.37 -10.22 8.27
CA LEU A 38 -15.73 -9.68 7.07
C LEU A 38 -15.70 -8.15 7.07
N ARG A 39 -16.77 -7.50 7.53
CA ARG A 39 -16.80 -6.04 7.70
C ARG A 39 -15.74 -5.60 8.69
N SER A 40 -15.61 -6.26 9.83
CA SER A 40 -14.61 -5.94 10.85
C SER A 40 -13.18 -6.02 10.30
N THR A 41 -12.86 -7.11 9.59
CA THR A 41 -11.57 -7.28 8.90
C THR A 41 -11.34 -6.22 7.82
N SER A 42 -12.37 -5.86 7.05
CA SER A 42 -12.27 -4.76 6.07
C SER A 42 -11.87 -3.45 6.73
N ILE A 43 -12.43 -3.13 7.91
CA ILE A 43 -12.10 -1.91 8.65
C ILE A 43 -10.61 -1.90 8.96
N GLN A 44 -10.11 -3.00 9.53
CA GLN A 44 -8.72 -3.11 9.96
C GLN A 44 -7.75 -2.89 8.79
N PHE A 45 -7.99 -3.51 7.64
CA PHE A 45 -7.17 -3.29 6.45
C PHE A 45 -7.28 -1.86 5.94
N GLU A 46 -8.50 -1.35 5.76
CA GLU A 46 -8.73 -0.04 5.16
C GLU A 46 -8.30 1.12 6.06
N THR A 47 -8.13 0.90 7.37
CA THR A 47 -7.53 1.89 8.28
C THR A 47 -6.02 1.75 8.41
N SER A 48 -5.46 0.55 8.27
CA SER A 48 -4.01 0.33 8.43
C SER A 48 -3.21 0.66 7.18
N LEU A 49 -3.76 0.41 5.99
CA LEU A 49 -3.11 0.73 4.71
C LEU A 49 -2.83 2.23 4.52
N PRO A 50 -3.78 3.15 4.79
CA PRO A 50 -3.50 4.59 4.72
C PRO A 50 -2.43 5.04 5.71
N VAL A 51 -2.41 4.47 6.92
CA VAL A 51 -1.39 4.76 7.93
C VAL A 51 -0.01 4.34 7.42
N GLN A 52 0.14 3.11 6.93
CA GLN A 52 1.41 2.66 6.37
C GLN A 52 1.83 3.49 5.15
N TYR A 53 0.89 3.90 4.31
CA TYR A 53 1.16 4.76 3.17
C TYR A 53 1.65 6.16 3.60
N LEU A 54 1.07 6.73 4.65
CA LEU A 54 1.49 7.99 5.23
C LEU A 54 2.86 7.86 5.91
N ASP A 55 3.13 6.76 6.62
CA ASP A 55 4.42 6.48 7.23
C ASP A 55 5.54 6.45 6.17
N ASN A 56 5.28 5.86 5.00
CA ASN A 56 6.24 5.85 3.89
C ASN A 56 6.55 7.29 3.39
N GLN A 57 5.57 8.20 3.40
CA GLN A 57 5.75 9.60 3.02
C GLN A 57 6.48 10.42 4.11
N ASN A 58 6.15 10.16 5.38
CA ASN A 58 6.80 10.78 6.53
C ASN A 58 8.28 10.41 6.59
N MET A 59 8.62 9.14 6.35
CA MET A 59 9.99 8.65 6.29
C MET A 59 10.83 9.41 5.25
N LEU A 60 10.28 9.71 4.07
CA LEU A 60 10.97 10.53 3.06
C LEU A 60 11.19 11.97 3.53
N SER A 61 10.26 12.52 4.30
CA SER A 61 10.38 13.88 4.85
C SER A 61 11.40 13.93 5.99
N GLU A 62 11.42 12.92 6.86
CA GLU A 62 12.43 12.75 7.91
C GLU A 62 13.83 12.58 7.32
N PHE A 63 13.96 11.82 6.24
CA PHE A 63 15.21 11.67 5.50
C PHE A 63 15.75 13.03 4.99
N VAL A 64 14.89 13.84 4.35
CA VAL A 64 15.29 15.15 3.84
C VAL A 64 15.75 16.07 4.98
N ASN A 65 15.00 16.14 6.08
CA ASN A 65 15.38 16.97 7.22
C ASN A 65 16.70 16.48 7.87
N GLY A 66 16.82 15.17 8.11
CA GLY A 66 18.02 14.58 8.69
C GLY A 66 19.26 14.74 7.81
N PHE A 67 19.10 14.78 6.48
CA PHE A 67 20.19 15.12 5.56
C PHE A 67 20.76 16.52 5.85
N TYR A 68 19.90 17.56 5.90
CA TYR A 68 20.37 18.92 6.15
C TYR A 68 20.99 19.10 7.53
N GLU A 69 20.46 18.39 8.53
CA GLU A 69 21.02 18.38 9.89
C GLU A 69 22.42 17.75 9.93
N GLN A 70 22.61 16.60 9.27
CA GLN A 70 23.90 15.91 9.25
C GLN A 70 24.98 16.62 8.44
N VAL A 71 24.58 17.22 7.31
CA VAL A 71 25.51 17.89 6.41
C VAL A 71 25.75 19.35 6.84
N GLY A 72 24.92 19.90 7.74
CA GLY A 72 25.08 21.26 8.27
C GLY A 72 24.77 22.35 7.23
N VAL A 73 24.04 22.02 6.16
CA VAL A 73 23.81 22.88 5.00
C VAL A 73 22.37 23.37 4.91
N ALA A 74 21.87 23.92 6.02
CA ALA A 74 20.51 24.47 6.07
C ALA A 74 20.25 25.57 5.02
N ASN A 75 21.31 26.30 4.62
CA ASN A 75 21.26 27.32 3.56
C ASN A 75 21.01 26.74 2.15
N LEU A 76 21.12 25.43 1.97
CA LEU A 76 20.89 24.74 0.70
C LEU A 76 19.49 24.13 0.61
N LYS A 77 18.66 24.30 1.63
CA LYS A 77 17.29 23.79 1.62
C LYS A 77 16.49 24.46 0.51
N SER A 78 16.12 23.66 -0.50
CA SER A 78 15.20 24.07 -1.55
C SER A 78 14.36 22.89 -2.01
N GLU A 79 13.23 23.18 -2.62
CA GLU A 79 12.35 22.16 -3.20
C GLU A 79 13.07 21.27 -4.24
N LYS A 80 14.01 21.85 -5.01
CA LYS A 80 14.82 21.08 -5.96
C LYS A 80 15.75 20.10 -5.25
N MET A 81 16.43 20.54 -4.19
CA MET A 81 17.31 19.66 -3.42
C MET A 81 16.50 18.57 -2.70
N ASP A 82 15.36 18.93 -2.10
CA ASP A 82 14.45 17.97 -1.46
C ASP A 82 14.01 16.89 -2.45
N GLN A 83 13.71 17.27 -3.70
CA GLN A 83 13.36 16.31 -4.75
C GLN A 83 14.55 15.41 -5.13
N ILE A 84 15.75 15.97 -5.32
CA ILE A 84 16.96 15.18 -5.62
C ILE A 84 17.22 14.16 -4.51
N LEU A 85 17.08 14.56 -3.26
CA LEU A 85 17.23 13.69 -2.09
C LEU A 85 16.15 12.60 -2.09
N LYS A 86 14.87 12.95 -2.24
CA LYS A 86 13.78 11.94 -2.31
C LYS A 86 14.00 10.97 -3.47
N ASP A 87 14.43 11.46 -4.63
CA ASP A 87 14.77 10.65 -5.80
C ASP A 87 15.94 9.71 -5.52
N ALA A 88 16.91 10.14 -4.72
CA ALA A 88 18.03 9.32 -4.27
C ALA A 88 17.57 8.13 -3.42
N VAL A 89 16.72 8.37 -2.41
CA VAL A 89 16.24 7.32 -1.50
C VAL A 89 15.20 6.40 -2.14
N THR A 90 14.39 6.94 -3.06
CA THR A 90 13.43 6.14 -3.85
C THR A 90 14.12 5.34 -4.97
N GLY A 91 15.42 5.52 -5.15
CA GLY A 91 16.25 4.72 -6.05
C GLY A 91 16.26 5.19 -7.49
N ARG A 92 15.84 6.43 -7.78
CA ARG A 92 15.84 7.03 -9.13
C ARG A 92 17.17 6.90 -9.85
N TYR A 93 18.27 7.11 -9.13
CA TYR A 93 19.62 7.19 -9.70
C TYR A 93 20.32 5.83 -9.84
N GLY A 94 19.70 4.72 -9.42
CA GLY A 94 20.34 3.40 -9.43
C GLY A 94 21.39 3.24 -8.33
N GLU A 95 22.08 2.10 -8.26
CA GLU A 95 23.18 1.88 -7.30
C GLU A 95 24.45 2.64 -7.71
N ASP A 96 24.77 2.67 -9.01
CA ASP A 96 25.95 3.37 -9.56
C ASP A 96 25.82 4.90 -9.59
N GLY A 97 24.59 5.41 -9.39
CA GLY A 97 24.30 6.84 -9.39
C GLY A 97 24.96 7.62 -8.26
N PHE A 98 25.53 6.94 -7.27
CA PHE A 98 26.20 7.50 -6.10
C PHE A 98 27.74 7.45 -6.18
N SER A 99 28.30 7.07 -7.33
CA SER A 99 29.73 7.29 -7.61
C SER A 99 30.03 8.79 -7.74
N ALA A 100 31.27 9.25 -7.57
CA ALA A 100 31.63 10.68 -7.61
C ALA A 100 31.18 11.42 -8.90
N ASN A 101 31.03 10.71 -10.02
CA ASN A 101 30.50 11.22 -11.29
C ASN A 101 29.08 10.72 -11.62
N GLY A 102 28.40 10.10 -10.64
CA GLY A 102 27.11 9.49 -10.78
C GLY A 102 25.97 10.50 -10.89
N ALA A 103 24.83 10.03 -11.38
CA ALA A 103 23.66 10.86 -11.68
C ALA A 103 23.13 11.66 -10.48
N PHE A 104 23.32 11.18 -9.25
CA PHE A 104 22.96 11.92 -8.03
C PHE A 104 23.83 13.17 -7.87
N PHE A 105 25.16 13.02 -7.91
CA PHE A 105 26.06 14.15 -7.72
C PHE A 105 26.07 15.11 -8.91
N ALA A 106 25.80 14.62 -10.12
CA ALA A 106 25.54 15.48 -11.28
C ALA A 106 24.32 16.38 -11.03
N ALA A 107 23.20 15.83 -10.54
CA ALA A 107 22.01 16.61 -10.21
C ALA A 107 22.26 17.61 -9.06
N VAL A 108 23.03 17.20 -8.04
CA VAL A 108 23.44 18.10 -6.94
C VAL A 108 24.30 19.25 -7.47
N LYS A 109 25.31 18.98 -8.30
CA LYS A 109 26.21 19.99 -8.88
C LYS A 109 25.48 20.94 -9.82
N GLU A 110 24.51 20.44 -10.58
CA GLU A 110 23.64 21.26 -11.44
C GLU A 110 22.79 22.22 -10.61
N ALA A 111 22.20 21.74 -9.52
CA ALA A 111 21.39 22.57 -8.64
C ALA A 111 22.25 23.52 -7.76
N TYR A 112 23.47 23.12 -7.42
CA TYR A 112 24.37 23.82 -6.49
C TYR A 112 25.84 23.69 -6.90
N PRO A 113 26.35 24.58 -7.78
CA PRO A 113 27.72 24.52 -8.29
C PRO A 113 28.81 24.70 -7.22
N ASP A 114 28.48 25.42 -6.15
CA ASP A 114 29.43 25.86 -5.11
C ASP A 114 29.71 24.79 -4.03
N LEU A 115 29.02 23.65 -4.07
CA LEU A 115 29.07 22.56 -3.07
C LEU A 115 30.29 21.63 -3.16
N ALA A 116 31.28 21.93 -4.01
CA ALA A 116 32.37 21.03 -4.37
C ALA A 116 33.42 20.80 -3.25
N GLY A 117 33.06 20.12 -2.17
CA GLY A 117 33.97 19.66 -1.11
C GLY A 117 33.89 18.15 -0.86
N LEU A 118 34.91 17.38 -1.28
CA LEU A 118 34.92 15.90 -1.31
C LEU A 118 34.55 15.19 0.01
N ASP A 119 34.88 15.75 1.17
CA ASP A 119 34.74 15.08 2.47
C ASP A 119 33.28 14.95 2.95
N VAL A 120 32.38 15.74 2.36
CA VAL A 120 30.93 15.68 2.59
C VAL A 120 30.28 14.56 1.77
N TYR A 121 30.90 14.17 0.65
CA TYR A 121 30.31 13.21 -0.30
C TYR A 121 30.22 11.80 0.29
N ASP A 122 31.27 11.30 0.95
CA ASP A 122 31.28 9.94 1.49
C ASP A 122 30.24 9.75 2.61
N LYS A 123 30.11 10.73 3.51
CA LYS A 123 29.08 10.71 4.56
C LYS A 123 27.65 10.75 3.99
N ILE A 124 27.45 11.50 2.90
CA ILE A 124 26.16 11.54 2.19
C ILE A 124 25.85 10.18 1.58
N ILE A 125 26.81 9.52 0.94
CA ILE A 125 26.60 8.22 0.30
C ILE A 125 26.14 7.19 1.34
N ASP A 126 26.82 7.11 2.47
CA ASP A 126 26.47 6.16 3.53
C ASP A 126 25.09 6.46 4.14
N TYR A 127 24.78 7.74 4.38
CA TYR A 127 23.47 8.16 4.85
C TYR A 127 22.35 7.78 3.86
N VAL A 128 22.54 8.07 2.58
CA VAL A 128 21.56 7.73 1.54
C VAL A 128 21.39 6.21 1.41
N LYS A 129 22.48 5.43 1.42
CA LYS A 129 22.41 3.96 1.34
C LYS A 129 21.61 3.37 2.50
N ALA A 130 21.88 3.81 3.73
CA ALA A 130 21.12 3.38 4.91
C ALA A 130 19.62 3.69 4.75
N LYS A 131 19.30 4.90 4.28
CA LYS A 131 17.92 5.37 4.10
C LYS A 131 17.20 4.69 2.93
N ARG A 132 17.90 4.30 1.87
CA ARG A 132 17.37 3.45 0.79
C ARG A 132 16.92 2.09 1.31
N ALA A 133 17.73 1.46 2.15
CA ALA A 133 17.39 0.17 2.76
C ALA A 133 16.16 0.29 3.65
N GLU A 134 16.09 1.34 4.47
CA GLU A 134 14.92 1.65 5.29
C GLU A 134 13.67 1.88 4.42
N PHE A 135 13.77 2.69 3.37
CA PHE A 135 12.64 2.98 2.47
C PHE A 135 12.13 1.71 1.79
N LYS A 136 13.05 0.84 1.36
CA LYS A 136 12.71 -0.49 0.81
C LYS A 136 11.92 -1.32 1.82
N ASN A 137 12.28 -1.31 3.11
CA ASN A 137 11.54 -2.04 4.13
C ASN A 137 10.13 -1.49 4.34
N PHE A 138 9.98 -0.16 4.40
CA PHE A 138 8.68 0.52 4.49
C PHE A 138 7.79 0.22 3.27
N GLN A 139 8.35 0.25 2.07
CA GLN A 139 7.64 -0.11 0.84
C GLN A 139 7.27 -1.59 0.80
N THR A 140 8.18 -2.48 1.19
CA THR A 140 7.90 -3.92 1.24
C THR A 140 6.77 -4.21 2.22
N LYS A 141 6.75 -3.54 3.38
CA LYS A 141 5.67 -3.68 4.37
C LYS A 141 4.32 -3.24 3.80
N LEU A 142 4.26 -2.09 3.11
CA LEU A 142 3.04 -1.63 2.44
C LEU A 142 2.55 -2.64 1.38
N LEU A 143 3.46 -3.12 0.52
CA LEU A 143 3.13 -4.11 -0.52
C LEU A 143 2.62 -5.42 0.08
N SER A 144 3.24 -5.91 1.15
CA SER A 144 2.78 -7.11 1.86
C SER A 144 1.38 -6.92 2.45
N GLN A 145 1.08 -5.75 3.02
CA GLN A 145 -0.26 -5.43 3.52
C GLN A 145 -1.29 -5.36 2.39
N LEU A 146 -0.94 -4.76 1.25
CA LEU A 146 -1.80 -4.70 0.06
C LEU A 146 -2.07 -6.10 -0.51
N GLN A 147 -1.04 -6.94 -0.59
CA GLN A 147 -1.17 -8.33 -1.02
C GLN A 147 -2.06 -9.14 -0.08
N ALA A 148 -1.88 -9.00 1.24
CA ALA A 148 -2.73 -9.65 2.23
C ALA A 148 -4.20 -9.19 2.13
N TYR A 149 -4.42 -7.90 1.91
CA TYR A 149 -5.75 -7.34 1.66
C TYR A 149 -6.38 -7.90 0.38
N ASP A 150 -5.63 -7.97 -0.71
CA ASP A 150 -6.11 -8.51 -1.99
C ASP A 150 -6.41 -10.02 -1.89
N ALA A 151 -5.53 -10.79 -1.23
CA ALA A 151 -5.76 -12.20 -0.96
C ALA A 151 -7.03 -12.41 -0.12
N TRP A 152 -7.21 -11.67 0.97
CA TRP A 152 -8.41 -11.74 1.80
C TRP A 152 -9.69 -11.39 1.02
N ARG A 153 -9.66 -10.40 0.14
CA ARG A 153 -10.83 -10.03 -0.68
C ARG A 153 -11.19 -11.07 -1.72
N GLN A 154 -10.21 -11.77 -2.26
CA GLN A 154 -10.39 -12.77 -3.31
C GLN A 154 -10.53 -14.19 -2.77
N ASP A 155 -10.40 -14.38 -1.45
CA ASP A 155 -10.46 -15.69 -0.82
C ASP A 155 -11.86 -16.30 -0.91
N GLY A 156 -11.94 -17.49 -1.50
CA GLY A 156 -13.16 -18.28 -1.65
C GLY A 156 -14.28 -17.62 -2.47
N ILE A 157 -15.16 -18.43 -3.06
CA ILE A 157 -16.28 -17.93 -3.89
C ILE A 157 -17.29 -17.16 -3.02
N VAL A 158 -17.69 -17.71 -1.87
CA VAL A 158 -18.73 -17.10 -1.03
C VAL A 158 -18.23 -15.80 -0.38
N GLN A 159 -16.97 -15.77 0.07
CA GLN A 159 -16.42 -14.59 0.73
C GLN A 159 -16.15 -13.46 -0.27
N SER A 160 -15.51 -13.75 -1.41
CA SER A 160 -15.34 -12.75 -2.47
C SER A 160 -16.67 -12.15 -2.94
N LEU A 161 -17.73 -12.96 -3.11
CA LEU A 161 -19.06 -12.46 -3.44
C LEU A 161 -19.65 -11.55 -2.36
N ILE A 162 -19.51 -11.90 -1.08
CA ILE A 162 -19.99 -11.05 0.03
C ILE A 162 -19.19 -9.74 0.06
N ILE A 163 -17.87 -9.81 -0.07
CA ILE A 163 -16.97 -8.66 -0.02
C ILE A 163 -17.27 -7.69 -1.18
N GLU A 164 -17.43 -8.20 -2.41
CA GLU A 164 -17.67 -7.38 -3.59
C GLU A 164 -19.11 -6.88 -3.66
N LYS A 165 -20.11 -7.77 -3.52
CA LYS A 165 -21.52 -7.44 -3.80
C LYS A 165 -22.29 -6.93 -2.58
N VAL A 166 -21.92 -7.33 -1.36
CA VAL A 166 -22.66 -6.95 -0.14
C VAL A 166 -21.95 -5.84 0.61
N LEU A 167 -20.64 -5.96 0.81
CA LEU A 167 -19.85 -4.99 1.57
C LEU A 167 -19.29 -3.85 0.69
N GLY A 168 -19.21 -4.03 -0.63
CA GLY A 168 -18.71 -3.01 -1.55
C GLY A 168 -17.24 -2.66 -1.32
N VAL A 169 -16.41 -3.63 -0.92
CA VAL A 169 -15.00 -3.42 -0.60
C VAL A 169 -14.15 -3.51 -1.89
N PRO A 170 -13.26 -2.55 -2.19
CA PRO A 170 -12.76 -1.49 -1.30
C PRO A 170 -13.74 -0.34 -1.09
N THR A 171 -13.91 0.10 0.16
CA THR A 171 -14.81 1.20 0.52
C THR A 171 -14.09 2.55 0.55
N ASP A 172 -14.84 3.64 0.68
CA ASP A 172 -14.30 5.01 0.78
C ASP A 172 -13.40 5.28 1.99
N ARG A 173 -13.35 4.35 2.95
CA ARG A 173 -12.43 4.40 4.10
C ARG A 173 -11.00 4.12 3.71
N LEU A 174 -10.78 3.36 2.63
CA LEU A 174 -9.46 3.19 2.07
C LEU A 174 -9.07 4.50 1.38
N GLU A 175 -8.17 5.25 1.99
CA GLU A 175 -7.73 6.55 1.50
C GLU A 175 -6.23 6.54 1.15
N ALA A 176 -5.88 7.08 -0.01
CA ALA A 176 -4.49 7.42 -0.34
C ALA A 176 -4.39 8.94 -0.51
N ARG A 177 -3.59 9.60 0.33
CA ARG A 177 -3.43 11.06 0.33
C ARG A 177 -2.09 11.44 -0.28
N ILE A 178 -2.12 12.33 -1.27
CA ILE A 178 -0.94 12.86 -1.95
C ILE A 178 -1.12 14.37 -2.05
N GLY A 179 -0.40 15.12 -1.22
CA GLY A 179 -0.64 16.55 -1.05
C GLY A 179 -2.11 16.81 -0.68
N ASP A 180 -2.77 17.68 -1.44
CA ASP A 180 -4.18 18.03 -1.23
C ASP A 180 -5.17 17.04 -1.88
N THR A 181 -4.69 16.06 -2.64
CA THR A 181 -5.54 15.10 -3.35
C THR A 181 -5.77 13.86 -2.49
N VAL A 182 -7.04 13.47 -2.34
CA VAL A 182 -7.45 12.25 -1.62
C VAL A 182 -8.11 11.28 -2.60
N TYR A 183 -7.44 10.17 -2.86
CA TYR A 183 -8.01 9.03 -3.59
C TYR A 183 -8.74 8.11 -2.61
N ARG A 184 -9.83 7.48 -3.04
CA ARG A 184 -10.68 6.62 -2.19
C ARG A 184 -10.92 5.25 -2.82
N GLY A 185 -11.20 4.26 -1.98
CA GLY A 185 -11.60 2.92 -2.40
C GLY A 185 -10.61 2.27 -3.36
N LYS A 186 -11.09 1.84 -4.53
CA LYS A 186 -10.27 1.13 -5.53
C LYS A 186 -9.11 2.01 -6.04
N GLU A 187 -9.35 3.29 -6.25
CA GLU A 187 -8.33 4.23 -6.74
C GLU A 187 -7.22 4.43 -5.71
N ALA A 188 -7.58 4.51 -4.43
CA ALA A 188 -6.60 4.56 -3.34
C ALA A 188 -5.68 3.33 -3.36
N ARG A 189 -6.26 2.13 -3.52
CA ARG A 189 -5.49 0.88 -3.63
C ARG A 189 -4.51 0.92 -4.81
N GLU A 190 -5.01 1.29 -5.99
CA GLU A 190 -4.18 1.38 -7.20
C GLU A 190 -3.05 2.41 -7.03
N GLN A 191 -3.32 3.51 -6.34
CA GLN A 191 -2.31 4.52 -6.04
C GLN A 191 -1.24 4.01 -5.06
N MET A 192 -1.63 3.25 -4.03
CA MET A 192 -0.67 2.64 -3.09
C MET A 192 0.21 1.57 -3.77
N TYR A 193 -0.30 0.89 -4.80
CA TYR A 193 0.48 -0.05 -5.61
C TYR A 193 1.46 0.62 -6.57
N LYS A 194 1.30 1.92 -6.86
CA LYS A 194 2.31 2.68 -7.60
C LYS A 194 3.53 2.83 -6.70
N ILE A 195 4.39 1.82 -6.75
CA ILE A 195 5.75 1.91 -6.23
C ILE A 195 6.36 3.17 -6.86
N VAL A 196 7.01 4.02 -6.06
CA VAL A 196 7.85 5.10 -6.57
C VAL A 196 9.06 4.41 -7.20
N ILE A 197 8.87 3.89 -8.42
CA ILE A 197 9.93 3.21 -9.17
C ILE A 197 10.68 4.27 -9.96
N SER A 198 12.00 4.20 -9.91
CA SER A 198 12.87 4.96 -10.80
C SER A 198 12.41 4.84 -12.25
N GLY A 199 12.56 5.90 -13.03
CA GLY A 199 12.21 5.89 -14.46
C GLY A 199 12.85 4.72 -15.21
N LYS A 200 14.08 4.34 -14.86
CA LYS A 200 14.81 3.20 -15.46
C LYS A 200 14.17 1.84 -15.17
N THR A 201 13.66 1.59 -13.97
CA THR A 201 12.96 0.33 -13.69
C THR A 201 11.60 0.29 -14.37
N LYS A 202 10.92 1.42 -14.53
CA LYS A 202 9.65 1.51 -15.28
C LYS A 202 9.84 1.13 -16.75
N ASP A 203 10.98 1.47 -17.34
CA ASP A 203 11.33 1.10 -18.71
C ASP A 203 11.69 -0.40 -18.81
N ALA A 204 12.49 -0.94 -17.88
CA ALA A 204 12.83 -2.37 -17.83
C ALA A 204 11.59 -3.27 -17.57
N PHE A 205 10.63 -2.81 -16.76
CA PHE A 205 9.39 -3.54 -16.49
C PHE A 205 8.44 -3.53 -17.70
N LYS A 206 8.48 -2.47 -18.51
CA LYS A 206 7.67 -2.34 -19.73
C LYS A 206 8.29 -3.06 -20.93
N SER A 207 9.62 -3.08 -21.03
CA SER A 207 10.33 -3.77 -22.10
C SER A 207 10.47 -5.27 -21.86
N GLY A 208 10.37 -5.74 -20.61
CA GLY A 208 10.66 -7.13 -20.25
C GLY A 208 12.15 -7.48 -20.30
N GLU A 209 13.00 -6.51 -20.62
CA GLU A 209 14.44 -6.64 -20.75
C GLU A 209 15.10 -5.65 -19.80
N MET A 210 15.80 -6.20 -18.79
CA MET A 210 16.76 -5.43 -18.02
C MET A 210 18.00 -5.30 -18.93
N GLY A 211 18.13 -4.17 -19.63
CA GLY A 211 19.33 -3.87 -20.39
C GLY A 211 20.56 -4.09 -19.51
N PRO A 212 21.69 -4.58 -20.06
CA PRO A 212 22.86 -4.93 -19.28
C PRO A 212 23.26 -3.75 -18.40
N LEU A 213 23.64 -4.03 -17.15
CA LEU A 213 24.22 -3.05 -16.24
C LEU A 213 25.38 -2.38 -16.98
N GLU A 214 25.19 -1.14 -17.45
CA GLU A 214 26.26 -0.36 -18.06
C GLU A 214 27.23 0.02 -16.95
N VAL A 215 28.24 -0.82 -16.76
CA VAL A 215 29.45 -0.47 -16.03
C VAL A 215 30.22 0.53 -16.91
N LYS A 216 30.24 1.80 -16.50
CA LYS A 216 31.17 2.82 -17.01
C LYS A 216 31.94 3.43 -15.86
#